data_AF-A0A7S0AN32-F1
#
_entry.id   AF-A0A7S0AN32-F1
#
_cell.length_a   1.000
_cell.length_b   1.000
_cell.length_c   1.000
_cell.angle_alpha   90.00
_cell.angle_beta   90.00
_cell.angle_gamma   90.00
#
_symmetry.space_group_name_H-M   'P 1'
#
loop_
_entity.id
_entity.type
_entity.pdbx_description
1 polymer ?
#
loop_
_entity_poly.entity_id
_entity_poly.type
_entity_poly.pdbx_seq_one_letter_code
_entity_poly.pdbx_strand_id
1 'polypeptide(L)'
;QLGKKTSNIKTTIGTDLQTLTENNVFRFPSTFTFIFRSFASIDGIGKGLDPSYDIGKLAQPFVEKFTEAQRGYKSQSEKQLSIFSKATGLNVDDINTAVTSPKKIQYIEETLRAMENGTLKVRVRSLENEKALERMSLTQGRMENLLLASVLLNVAGVASGPILTAAGSIGAAVFGFQSFMANAKIKKFDKTQAKFVSTSFEDGEDSEPEE
;
A
#
# COMPACT_ATOMS: atom_id res chain seq x y z
N GLN A 1 19.75 -23.27 13.06
CA GLN A 1 18.93 -22.04 13.18
C GLN A 1 17.81 -22.17 12.16
N LEU A 2 16.57 -22.29 12.66
CA LEU A 2 15.39 -22.59 11.84
C LEU A 2 15.14 -21.49 10.80
N GLY A 3 14.88 -21.91 9.56
CA GLY A 3 14.41 -21.05 8.49
C GLY A 3 13.05 -20.46 8.86
N LYS A 4 12.99 -19.14 9.04
CA LYS A 4 11.73 -18.39 9.08
C LYS A 4 11.06 -18.53 7.72
N LYS A 5 9.91 -19.21 7.68
CA LYS A 5 8.98 -19.18 6.54
C LYS A 5 8.61 -17.73 6.24
N THR A 6 9.02 -17.24 5.07
CA THR A 6 8.60 -15.96 4.50
C THR A 6 7.13 -16.06 4.04
N SER A 7 6.18 -16.05 4.98
CA SER A 7 4.74 -16.15 4.66
C SER A 7 3.99 -14.81 4.72
N ASN A 8 4.63 -13.72 5.18
CA ASN A 8 3.91 -12.48 5.54
C ASN A 8 4.18 -11.24 4.65
N ILE A 9 5.03 -11.36 3.62
CA ILE A 9 5.39 -10.20 2.78
C ILE A 9 4.26 -9.83 1.80
N LYS A 10 3.54 -10.81 1.24
CA LYS A 10 2.46 -10.55 0.27
C LYS A 10 1.20 -9.99 0.94
N THR A 11 0.91 -10.42 2.16
CA THR A 11 -0.28 -10.05 2.93
C THR A 11 -0.19 -8.64 3.51
N THR A 12 0.96 -8.27 4.09
CA THR A 12 1.16 -6.92 4.67
C THR A 12 1.11 -5.82 3.60
N ILE A 13 1.75 -6.06 2.45
CA ILE A 13 1.72 -5.12 1.32
C ILE A 13 0.33 -5.05 0.69
N GLY A 14 -0.43 -6.15 0.66
CA GLY A 14 -1.79 -6.19 0.14
C GLY A 14 -2.73 -5.25 0.90
N THR A 15 -2.70 -5.30 2.24
CA THR A 15 -3.52 -4.43 3.09
C THR A 15 -3.12 -2.96 2.97
N ASP A 16 -1.82 -2.66 2.97
CA ASP A 16 -1.34 -1.29 2.80
C ASP A 16 -1.68 -0.73 1.41
N LEU A 17 -1.50 -1.52 0.34
CA LEU A 17 -1.89 -1.13 -1.01
C LEU A 17 -3.40 -0.94 -1.15
N GLN A 18 -4.20 -1.75 -0.46
CA GLN A 18 -5.65 -1.63 -0.43
C GLN A 18 -6.08 -0.33 0.28
N THR A 19 -5.48 0.03 1.42
CA THR A 19 -5.76 1.31 2.08
C THR A 19 -5.35 2.54 1.24
N LEU A 20 -4.30 2.42 0.42
CA LEU A 20 -3.93 3.47 -0.54
C LEU A 20 -4.92 3.59 -1.70
N THR A 21 -5.50 2.47 -2.14
CA THR A 21 -6.50 2.42 -3.23
C THR A 21 -7.88 2.94 -2.77
N GLU A 22 -8.25 2.73 -1.50
CA GLU A 22 -9.49 3.27 -0.93
C GLU A 22 -9.50 4.80 -0.88
N ASN A 23 -8.33 5.42 -0.65
CA ASN A 23 -8.18 6.88 -0.60
C ASN A 23 -8.14 7.53 -1.98
N ASN A 24 -7.80 6.79 -3.03
CA ASN A 24 -7.79 7.25 -4.41
C ASN A 24 -8.43 6.20 -5.32
N VAL A 25 -9.70 6.39 -5.65
CA VAL A 25 -10.40 5.53 -6.61
C VAL A 25 -9.64 5.56 -7.93
N PHE A 26 -9.08 4.42 -8.33
CA PHE A 26 -8.39 4.30 -9.60
C PHE A 26 -9.41 4.49 -10.74
N ARG A 27 -9.36 5.64 -11.40
CA ARG A 27 -10.20 5.93 -12.56
C ARG A 27 -9.45 5.55 -13.82
N PHE A 28 -9.78 4.38 -14.38
CA PHE A 28 -9.31 4.05 -15.72
C PHE A 28 -9.92 5.05 -16.72
N PRO A 29 -9.11 5.69 -17.59
CA PRO A 29 -9.64 6.53 -18.66
C PRO A 29 -10.62 5.76 -19.54
N SER A 30 -11.74 6.40 -19.88
CA SER A 30 -12.86 5.76 -20.60
C SER A 30 -12.45 5.08 -21.91
N THR A 31 -11.49 5.67 -22.63
CA THR A 31 -10.94 5.12 -23.87
C THR A 31 -10.30 3.75 -23.64
N PHE A 32 -9.49 3.58 -22.60
CA PHE A 32 -8.85 2.29 -22.30
C PHE A 32 -9.88 1.25 -21.87
N THR A 33 -10.86 1.63 -21.06
CA THR A 33 -11.94 0.73 -20.65
C THR A 33 -12.77 0.25 -21.84
N PHE A 34 -13.10 1.15 -22.78
CA PHE A 34 -13.82 0.81 -23.99
C PHE A 34 -13.04 -0.18 -24.87
N ILE A 35 -11.74 0.07 -25.09
CA ILE A 35 -10.87 -0.81 -25.86
C ILE A 35 -10.78 -2.19 -25.21
N PHE A 36 -10.55 -2.25 -23.89
CA PHE A 36 -10.44 -3.52 -23.17
C PHE A 36 -11.75 -4.32 -23.21
N ARG A 37 -12.90 -3.65 -22.99
CA ARG A 37 -14.22 -4.29 -23.09
C ARG A 37 -14.46 -4.86 -24.49
N SER A 38 -14.02 -4.15 -25.52
CA SER A 38 -14.14 -4.61 -26.91
C SER A 38 -13.32 -5.88 -27.15
N PHE A 39 -12.04 -5.90 -26.74
CA PHE A 39 -11.20 -7.10 -26.85
C PHE A 39 -11.74 -8.27 -26.04
N ALA A 40 -12.15 -8.05 -24.79
CA ALA A 40 -12.72 -9.10 -23.94
C ALA A 40 -14.02 -9.68 -24.53
N SER A 41 -14.83 -8.83 -25.16
CA SER A 41 -16.07 -9.26 -25.81
C SER A 41 -15.79 -10.11 -27.06
N ILE A 42 -14.82 -9.70 -27.89
CA ILE A 42 -14.41 -10.49 -29.07
C ILE A 42 -13.77 -11.81 -28.63
N ASP A 43 -12.94 -11.81 -27.59
CA ASP A 43 -12.26 -13.02 -27.09
C ASP A 43 -13.27 -14.00 -26.49
N GLY A 44 -14.25 -13.48 -25.73
CA GLY A 44 -15.33 -14.27 -25.18
C GLY A 44 -16.22 -14.90 -26.26
N ILE A 45 -16.60 -14.15 -27.29
CA ILE A 45 -17.39 -14.69 -28.41
C ILE A 45 -16.56 -15.71 -29.20
N GLY A 46 -15.28 -15.41 -29.48
CA GLY A 46 -14.40 -16.30 -30.24
C GLY A 46 -14.16 -17.63 -29.53
N LYS A 47 -13.89 -17.59 -28.21
CA LYS A 47 -13.76 -18.81 -27.38
C LYS A 47 -15.06 -19.58 -27.21
N GLY A 48 -16.19 -18.90 -27.33
CA GLY A 48 -17.52 -19.53 -27.37
C GLY A 48 -17.78 -20.33 -28.65
N LEU A 49 -17.13 -19.98 -29.77
CA LEU A 49 -17.25 -20.68 -31.05
C LEU A 49 -16.17 -21.76 -31.24
N ASP A 50 -14.93 -21.46 -30.84
CA ASP A 50 -13.80 -22.39 -30.90
C ASP A 50 -12.99 -22.25 -29.60
N PRO A 51 -12.88 -23.30 -28.77
CA PRO A 51 -12.09 -23.27 -27.54
C PRO A 51 -10.61 -22.93 -27.75
N SER A 52 -10.07 -23.13 -28.95
CA SER A 52 -8.68 -22.83 -29.31
C SER A 52 -8.46 -21.39 -29.82
N TYR A 53 -9.53 -20.60 -29.91
CA TYR A 53 -9.47 -19.20 -30.33
C TYR A 53 -8.65 -18.35 -29.35
N ASP A 54 -7.67 -17.62 -29.88
CA ASP A 54 -6.78 -16.74 -29.12
C ASP A 54 -6.50 -15.47 -29.93
N ILE A 55 -7.04 -14.34 -29.46
CA ILE A 55 -6.81 -13.02 -30.08
C ILE A 55 -5.32 -12.69 -30.13
N GLY A 56 -4.53 -13.13 -29.15
CA GLY A 56 -3.09 -12.87 -29.12
C GLY A 56 -2.35 -13.45 -30.32
N LYS A 57 -2.69 -14.68 -30.71
CA LYS A 57 -2.12 -15.33 -31.91
C LYS A 57 -2.56 -14.62 -33.20
N LEU A 58 -3.81 -14.18 -33.25
CA LEU A 58 -4.34 -13.43 -34.41
C LEU A 58 -3.70 -12.03 -34.52
N ALA A 59 -3.35 -11.41 -33.39
CA ALA A 59 -2.72 -10.10 -33.33
C ALA A 59 -1.20 -10.14 -33.63
N GLN A 60 -0.55 -11.29 -33.44
CA GLN A 60 0.90 -11.47 -33.63
C GLN A 60 1.45 -10.89 -34.95
N PRO A 61 0.90 -11.17 -36.15
CA PRO A 61 1.41 -10.59 -37.39
C PRO A 61 1.27 -9.06 -37.46
N PHE A 62 0.28 -8.47 -36.78
CA PHE A 62 0.13 -7.01 -36.71
C PHE A 62 1.16 -6.39 -35.78
N VAL A 63 1.42 -7.01 -34.63
CA VAL A 63 2.46 -6.58 -33.69
C VAL A 63 3.84 -6.69 -34.33
N GLU A 64 4.11 -7.76 -35.09
CA GLU A 64 5.36 -7.92 -35.82
C GLU A 64 5.56 -6.83 -36.86
N LYS A 65 4.56 -6.57 -37.71
CA LYS A 65 4.60 -5.47 -38.70
C LYS A 65 4.81 -4.09 -38.06
N PHE A 66 4.15 -3.83 -36.94
CA PHE A 66 4.31 -2.58 -36.20
C PHE A 66 5.73 -2.44 -35.62
N THR A 67 6.25 -3.51 -35.03
CA THR A 67 7.61 -3.55 -34.46
C THR A 67 8.66 -3.38 -35.55
N GLU A 68 8.46 -3.99 -36.71
CA GLU A 68 9.33 -3.84 -37.89
C GLU A 68 9.34 -2.40 -38.41
N ALA A 69 8.16 -1.79 -38.55
CA ALA A 69 8.03 -0.41 -38.99
C ALA A 69 8.69 0.58 -38.00
N GLN A 70 8.52 0.36 -36.69
CA GLN A 70 9.12 1.20 -35.65
C GLN A 70 10.65 1.08 -35.61
N ARG A 71 11.20 -0.11 -35.86
CA ARG A 71 12.65 -0.34 -35.86
C ARG A 71 13.32 -0.06 -37.20
N GLY A 72 12.56 0.08 -38.28
CA GLY A 72 13.08 0.47 -39.59
C GLY A 72 14.06 -0.55 -40.18
N TYR A 73 13.83 -1.85 -39.96
CA TYR A 73 14.69 -2.89 -40.55
C TYR A 73 14.62 -2.80 -42.09
N LYS A 74 15.78 -2.66 -42.75
CA LYS A 74 15.85 -2.46 -44.20
C LYS A 74 15.83 -3.79 -44.96
N SER A 75 16.12 -4.91 -44.29
CA SER A 75 16.15 -6.24 -44.91
C SER A 75 15.81 -7.38 -43.94
N GLN A 76 15.31 -8.50 -44.47
CA GLN A 76 14.92 -9.70 -43.68
C GLN A 76 16.12 -10.30 -42.93
N SER A 77 17.33 -10.14 -43.46
CA SER A 77 18.60 -10.57 -42.85
C SER A 77 18.98 -9.76 -41.61
N GLU A 78 18.73 -8.44 -41.59
CA GLU A 78 18.96 -7.60 -40.40
C GLU A 78 17.98 -7.97 -39.28
N LYS A 79 16.72 -8.32 -39.62
CA LYS A 79 15.75 -8.83 -38.64
C LYS A 79 16.27 -10.12 -38.00
N GLN A 80 16.70 -11.08 -38.80
CA GLN A 80 17.20 -12.37 -38.31
C GLN A 80 18.51 -12.23 -37.52
N LEU A 81 19.42 -11.36 -37.96
CA LEU A 81 20.65 -11.05 -37.24
C LEU A 81 20.35 -10.40 -35.89
N SER A 82 19.40 -9.46 -35.82
CA SER A 82 19.01 -8.81 -34.56
C SER A 82 18.27 -9.75 -33.59
N ILE A 83 17.49 -10.71 -34.10
CA ILE A 83 16.86 -11.75 -33.28
C ILE A 83 17.91 -12.75 -32.79
N PHE A 84 18.86 -13.12 -33.66
CA PHE A 84 19.95 -14.03 -33.33
C PHE A 84 20.92 -13.42 -32.32
N SER A 85 21.33 -12.15 -32.51
CA SER A 85 22.13 -11.41 -31.53
C SER A 85 21.41 -11.31 -30.18
N LYS A 86 20.07 -11.23 -30.22
CA LYS A 86 19.25 -11.19 -29.01
C LYS A 86 19.15 -12.52 -28.30
N ALA A 87 19.03 -13.62 -29.02
CA ALA A 87 19.03 -14.97 -28.46
C ALA A 87 20.40 -15.40 -27.92
N THR A 88 21.48 -14.86 -28.50
CA THR A 88 22.87 -15.19 -28.13
C THR A 88 23.48 -14.25 -27.09
N GLY A 89 22.74 -13.23 -26.62
CA GLY A 89 23.21 -12.27 -25.61
C GLY A 89 24.26 -11.27 -26.12
N LEU A 90 24.45 -11.18 -27.44
CA LEU A 90 25.37 -10.26 -28.11
C LEU A 90 24.71 -8.90 -28.40
N ASN A 91 23.63 -8.54 -27.70
CA ASN A 91 22.99 -7.26 -27.90
C ASN A 91 23.89 -6.11 -27.43
N VAL A 92 23.94 -5.06 -28.24
CA VAL A 92 24.53 -3.78 -27.84
C VAL A 92 23.89 -3.22 -26.56
N ASP A 93 22.62 -3.53 -26.31
CA ASP A 93 21.89 -3.15 -25.09
C ASP A 93 22.35 -3.94 -23.85
N ASP A 94 22.72 -5.21 -24.01
CA ASP A 94 23.25 -6.04 -22.92
C ASP A 94 24.69 -5.61 -22.59
N ILE A 95 25.47 -5.21 -23.60
CA ILE A 95 26.81 -4.62 -23.42
C ILE A 95 26.68 -3.27 -22.69
N ASN A 96 25.75 -2.40 -23.11
CA ASN A 96 25.48 -1.15 -22.42
C ASN A 96 25.02 -1.40 -20.98
N THR A 97 24.20 -2.42 -20.75
CA THR A 97 23.76 -2.80 -19.41
C THR A 97 24.94 -3.32 -18.58
N ALA A 98 25.82 -4.15 -19.13
CA ALA A 98 27.01 -4.65 -18.46
C ALA A 98 27.99 -3.52 -18.11
N VAL A 99 28.17 -2.54 -18.99
CA VAL A 99 29.06 -1.38 -18.76
C VAL A 99 28.44 -0.37 -17.78
N THR A 100 27.12 -0.21 -17.77
CA THR A 100 26.43 0.72 -16.87
C THR A 100 26.10 0.11 -15.50
N SER A 101 26.05 -1.22 -15.38
CA SER A 101 25.76 -1.91 -14.12
C SER A 101 26.75 -1.56 -12.99
N PRO A 102 28.08 -1.49 -13.22
CA PRO A 102 29.03 -1.00 -12.22
C PRO A 102 28.69 0.41 -11.71
N LYS A 103 28.28 1.33 -12.58
CA LYS A 103 27.89 2.69 -12.19
C LYS A 103 26.63 2.70 -11.32
N LYS A 104 25.68 1.79 -11.58
CA LYS A 104 24.48 1.64 -10.74
C LYS A 104 24.81 1.13 -9.35
N ILE A 105 25.73 0.17 -9.25
CA ILE A 105 26.21 -0.35 -7.97
C ILE A 105 26.96 0.73 -7.19
N GLN A 106 27.83 1.50 -7.86
CA GLN A 106 28.51 2.65 -7.25
C GLN A 106 27.53 3.69 -6.72
N TYR A 107 26.49 4.02 -7.49
CA TYR A 107 25.46 4.94 -7.02
C TYR A 107 24.72 4.41 -5.78
N ILE A 108 24.40 3.11 -5.74
CA ILE A 108 23.77 2.49 -4.56
C ILE A 108 24.72 2.54 -3.36
N GLU A 109 26.00 2.20 -3.54
CA GLU A 109 27.01 2.30 -2.48
C GLU A 109 27.14 3.74 -1.96
N GLU A 110 27.24 4.73 -2.86
CA GLU A 110 27.33 6.14 -2.50
C GLU A 110 26.09 6.62 -1.75
N THR A 111 24.89 6.23 -2.19
CA THR A 111 23.64 6.57 -1.47
C THR A 111 23.56 5.88 -0.11
N LEU A 112 24.03 4.63 0.01
CA LEU A 112 24.06 3.90 1.28
C LEU A 112 25.07 4.55 2.24
N ARG A 113 26.24 4.92 1.73
CA ARG A 113 27.29 5.63 2.48
C ARG A 113 26.85 7.03 2.89
N ALA A 114 26.12 7.73 2.03
CA ALA A 114 25.51 9.01 2.36
C ALA A 114 24.46 8.88 3.48
N MET A 115 23.75 7.75 3.52
CA MET A 115 22.81 7.39 4.58
C MET A 115 23.53 7.06 5.90
N GLU A 116 24.62 6.29 5.83
CA GLU A 116 25.48 5.95 6.97
C GLU A 116 26.14 7.19 7.58
N ASN A 117 26.68 8.08 6.74
CA ASN A 117 27.30 9.34 7.15
C ASN A 117 26.28 10.39 7.60
N GLY A 118 24.98 10.10 7.55
CA GLY A 118 23.89 11.00 7.95
C GLY A 118 23.66 12.20 7.02
N THR A 119 24.39 12.29 5.91
CA THR A 119 24.23 13.33 4.87
C THR A 119 22.93 13.16 4.08
N LEU A 120 22.43 11.92 3.98
CA LEU A 120 21.17 11.58 3.35
C LEU A 120 20.18 11.05 4.40
N LYS A 121 19.10 11.80 4.65
CA LYS A 121 18.01 11.37 5.54
C LYS A 121 16.86 10.83 4.69
N VAL A 122 16.54 9.55 4.87
CA VAL A 122 15.37 8.94 4.23
C VAL A 122 14.14 9.24 5.09
N ARG A 123 13.15 9.93 4.53
CA ARG A 123 11.83 10.09 5.16
C ARG A 123 10.91 9.01 4.62
N VAL A 124 10.72 7.94 5.37
CA VAL A 124 9.68 6.95 5.09
C VAL A 124 8.38 7.37 5.77
N ARG A 125 7.27 7.24 5.04
CA ARG A 125 5.92 7.37 5.61
C ARG A 125 5.50 5.98 6.06
N SER A 126 5.33 5.76 7.36
CA SER A 126 4.81 4.49 7.90
C SER A 126 3.38 4.70 8.37
N LEU A 127 2.43 4.00 7.74
CA LEU A 127 1.02 4.05 8.10
C LEU A 127 0.78 3.48 9.51
N GLU A 128 1.57 2.50 9.93
CA GLU A 128 1.53 1.97 11.29
C GLU A 128 1.94 3.04 12.30
N ASN A 129 3.02 3.78 12.02
CA ASN A 129 3.45 4.88 12.87
C ASN A 129 2.43 6.02 12.89
N GLU A 130 1.80 6.34 11.76
CA GLU A 130 0.73 7.34 11.70
C GLU A 130 -0.48 6.93 12.54
N LYS A 131 -0.92 5.67 12.42
CA LYS A 131 -2.01 5.09 13.21
C LYS A 131 -1.68 5.09 14.71
N ALA A 132 -0.45 4.72 15.06
CA ALA A 132 0.02 4.74 16.45
C ALA A 132 0.09 6.15 17.01
N LEU A 133 0.58 7.13 16.23
CA LEU A 133 0.62 8.54 16.59
C LEU A 133 -0.78 9.14 16.75
N GLU A 134 -1.71 8.80 15.86
CA GLU A 134 -3.11 9.24 15.96
C GLU A 134 -3.79 8.66 17.20
N ARG A 135 -3.59 7.37 17.49
CA ARG A 135 -4.06 6.74 18.73
C ARG A 135 -3.45 7.41 19.97
N MET A 136 -2.16 7.72 19.92
CA MET A 136 -1.44 8.41 20.99
C MET A 136 -2.01 9.80 21.22
N SER A 137 -2.27 10.56 20.15
CA SER A 137 -2.88 11.89 20.23
C SER A 137 -4.28 11.85 20.85
N LEU A 138 -5.14 10.90 20.46
CA LEU A 138 -6.46 10.71 21.08
C LEU A 138 -6.36 10.32 22.56
N THR A 139 -5.41 9.45 22.90
CA THR A 139 -5.14 9.02 24.27
C THR A 139 -4.62 10.17 25.13
N GLN A 140 -3.78 11.03 24.56
CA GLN A 140 -3.24 12.24 25.20
C GLN A 140 -4.36 13.26 25.46
N GLY A 141 -5.24 13.53 24.49
CA GLY A 141 -6.39 14.41 24.70
C GLY A 141 -7.38 13.88 25.75
N ARG A 142 -7.54 12.55 25.88
CA ARG A 142 -8.30 11.95 27.00
C ARG A 142 -7.61 12.21 28.34
N MET A 143 -6.29 12.03 28.41
CA MET A 143 -5.52 12.24 29.63
C MET A 143 -5.57 13.70 30.08
N GLU A 144 -5.49 14.65 29.13
CA GLU A 144 -5.66 16.07 29.41
C GLU A 144 -7.02 16.39 30.04
N ASN A 145 -8.11 15.87 29.46
CA ASN A 145 -9.45 16.04 30.03
C ASN A 145 -9.59 15.42 31.43
N LEU A 146 -8.95 14.27 31.69
CA LEU A 146 -8.94 13.66 33.03
C LEU A 146 -8.13 14.47 34.04
N LEU A 147 -6.99 15.02 33.63
CA LEU A 147 -6.16 15.87 34.48
C LEU A 147 -6.90 17.17 34.82
N LEU A 148 -7.58 17.80 33.84
CA LEU A 148 -8.40 18.98 34.10
C LEU A 148 -9.57 18.66 35.04
N ALA A 149 -10.24 17.51 34.84
CA ALA A 149 -11.31 17.08 35.72
C ALA A 149 -10.81 16.83 37.16
N SER A 150 -9.65 16.18 37.32
CA SER A 150 -9.09 15.90 38.65
C SER A 150 -8.61 17.17 39.36
N VAL A 151 -7.99 18.11 38.64
CA VAL A 151 -7.57 19.41 39.19
C VAL A 151 -8.80 20.21 39.62
N LEU A 152 -9.84 20.30 38.78
CA LEU A 152 -11.07 21.02 39.12
C LEU A 152 -11.81 20.39 40.31
N LEU A 153 -11.78 19.06 40.43
CA LEU A 153 -12.34 18.35 41.58
C LEU A 153 -11.55 18.64 42.86
N ASN A 154 -10.21 18.64 42.80
CA ASN A 154 -9.38 19.02 43.95
C ASN A 154 -9.60 20.48 44.37
N VAL A 155 -9.69 21.40 43.40
CA VAL A 155 -10.01 22.81 43.67
C VAL A 155 -11.39 22.96 44.29
N ALA A 156 -12.39 22.20 43.81
CA ALA A 156 -13.72 22.18 44.41
C ALA A 156 -13.73 21.61 45.83
N GLY A 157 -12.84 20.66 46.15
CA GLY A 157 -12.73 20.06 47.49
C GLY A 157 -12.03 20.97 48.51
N VAL A 158 -11.09 21.80 48.07
CA VAL A 158 -10.33 22.73 48.94
C VAL A 158 -10.99 24.12 49.04
N ALA A 159 -11.80 24.51 48.06
CA ALA A 159 -12.44 25.81 48.04
C ALA A 159 -13.44 25.99 49.20
N SER A 160 -13.31 27.11 49.92
CA SER A 160 -14.13 27.42 51.10
C SER A 160 -15.45 28.12 50.76
N GLY A 161 -15.61 28.60 49.52
CA GLY A 161 -16.76 29.39 49.08
C GLY A 161 -17.75 28.58 48.22
N PRO A 162 -19.07 28.69 48.44
CA PRO A 162 -20.09 27.87 47.76
C PRO A 162 -20.13 28.08 46.24
N ILE A 163 -19.73 29.25 45.75
CA ILE A 163 -19.67 29.56 44.32
C ILE A 163 -18.50 28.82 43.65
N LEU A 164 -17.34 28.74 44.32
CA LEU A 164 -16.14 28.11 43.78
C LEU A 164 -16.24 26.58 43.83
N THR A 165 -16.88 26.02 44.86
CA THR A 165 -17.15 24.58 44.96
C THR A 165 -18.16 24.13 43.90
N ALA A 166 -19.22 24.91 43.68
CA ALA A 166 -20.21 24.64 42.64
C ALA A 166 -19.59 24.75 41.23
N ALA A 167 -18.82 25.80 40.96
CA ALA A 167 -18.16 25.97 39.66
C ALA A 167 -17.12 24.88 39.37
N GLY A 168 -16.31 24.50 40.36
CA GLY A 168 -15.30 23.45 40.22
C GLY A 168 -15.90 22.05 40.04
N SER A 169 -16.99 21.73 40.75
CA SER A 169 -17.69 20.45 40.60
C SER A 169 -18.41 20.31 39.26
N ILE A 170 -19.03 21.40 38.77
CA ILE A 170 -19.64 21.44 37.42
C ILE A 170 -18.55 21.30 36.34
N GLY A 171 -17.44 22.04 36.47
CA GLY A 171 -16.31 21.91 35.55
C GLY A 171 -15.74 20.49 35.52
N ALA A 172 -15.51 19.89 36.69
CA ALA A 172 -15.04 18.50 36.79
C ALA A 172 -16.01 17.50 36.15
N ALA A 173 -17.33 17.70 36.30
CA ALA A 173 -18.34 16.85 35.67
C ALA A 173 -18.32 16.95 34.14
N VAL A 174 -18.17 18.17 33.58
CA VAL A 174 -18.10 18.40 32.13
C VAL A 174 -16.87 17.73 31.53
N PHE A 175 -15.68 17.97 32.11
CA PHE A 175 -14.43 17.36 31.61
C PHE A 175 -14.39 15.85 31.85
N GLY A 176 -15.00 15.36 32.94
CA GLY A 176 -15.19 13.93 33.18
C GLY A 176 -16.07 13.26 32.12
N PHE A 177 -17.17 13.91 31.74
CA PHE A 177 -18.04 13.43 30.66
C PHE A 177 -17.36 13.48 29.29
N GLN A 178 -16.60 14.54 29.00
CA GLN A 178 -15.79 14.63 27.78
C GLN A 178 -14.72 13.52 27.70
N SER A 179 -14.09 13.16 28.82
CA SER A 179 -13.17 12.02 28.89
C SER A 179 -13.88 10.68 28.61
N PHE A 180 -15.11 10.50 29.09
CA PHE A 180 -15.91 9.33 28.78
C PHE A 180 -16.25 9.24 27.28
N MET A 181 -16.64 10.36 26.65
CA MET A 181 -16.81 10.42 25.19
C MET A 181 -15.50 10.14 24.43
N ALA A 182 -14.36 10.65 24.92
CA ALA A 182 -13.06 10.38 24.32
C ALA A 182 -12.71 8.88 24.36
N ASN A 183 -13.05 8.17 25.45
CA ASN A 183 -12.93 6.70 25.52
C ASN A 183 -13.80 5.99 24.48
N ALA A 184 -15.03 6.45 24.25
CA ALA A 184 -15.90 5.89 23.21
C ALA A 184 -15.32 6.12 21.80
N LYS A 185 -14.72 7.30 21.55
CA LYS A 185 -14.02 7.59 20.29
C LYS A 185 -12.80 6.69 20.09
N ILE A 186 -11.98 6.48 21.13
CA ILE A 186 -10.83 5.56 21.09
C ILE A 186 -11.30 4.13 20.80
N LYS A 187 -12.37 3.65 21.46
CA LYS A 187 -12.94 2.32 21.17
C LYS A 187 -13.43 2.19 19.72
N LYS A 188 -14.07 3.23 19.18
CA LYS A 188 -14.52 3.25 17.79
C LYS A 188 -13.32 3.23 16.83
N PHE A 189 -12.28 4.00 17.13
CA PHE A 189 -11.04 4.04 16.38
C PHE A 189 -10.32 2.68 16.41
N ASP A 190 -10.13 2.08 17.59
CA ASP A 190 -9.54 0.75 17.76
C ASP A 190 -10.38 -0.33 17.04
N LYS A 191 -11.72 -0.25 17.05
CA LYS A 191 -12.60 -1.17 16.30
C LYS A 191 -12.45 -1.02 14.79
N THR A 192 -12.34 0.21 14.29
CA THR A 192 -12.10 0.50 12.88
C THR A 192 -10.73 -0.05 12.46
N GLN A 193 -9.69 0.17 13.26
CA GLN A 193 -8.36 -0.39 13.01
C GLN A 193 -8.33 -1.92 13.08
N ALA A 194 -9.02 -2.52 14.05
CA ALA A 194 -9.12 -3.96 14.19
C ALA A 194 -9.77 -4.60 12.96
N LYS A 195 -10.73 -3.96 12.30
CA LYS A 195 -11.29 -4.45 11.03
C LYS A 195 -10.24 -4.49 9.91
N PHE A 196 -9.34 -3.53 9.85
CA PHE A 196 -8.26 -3.50 8.86
C PHE A 196 -7.14 -4.49 9.16
N VAL A 197 -6.97 -4.87 10.43
CA VAL A 197 -6.05 -5.94 10.84
C VAL A 197 -6.68 -7.33 10.65
N SER A 198 -7.94 -7.53 11.09
CA SER A 198 -8.64 -8.82 11.04
C SER A 198 -9.13 -9.22 9.65
N THR A 199 -9.10 -8.31 8.67
CA THR A 199 -9.30 -8.68 7.26
C THR A 199 -8.05 -9.38 6.68
N SER A 200 -6.97 -9.56 7.47
CA SER A 200 -6.09 -10.71 7.27
C SER A 200 -6.86 -11.96 7.68
N PHE A 201 -7.52 -12.56 6.69
CA PHE A 201 -8.39 -13.73 6.76
C PHE A 201 -7.95 -14.74 7.83
N GLU A 202 -8.88 -15.12 8.73
CA GLU A 202 -8.89 -16.47 9.30
C GLU A 202 -8.93 -17.42 8.11
N ASP A 203 -7.82 -18.13 7.87
CA ASP A 203 -7.84 -19.31 7.03
C ASP A 203 -8.88 -20.25 7.63
N GLY A 204 -10.01 -20.39 6.95
CA GLY A 204 -10.96 -21.45 7.21
C GLY A 204 -10.27 -22.77 6.90
N GLU A 205 -9.71 -23.40 7.92
CA GLU A 205 -9.51 -24.85 7.92
C GLU A 205 -10.90 -25.48 8.01
N ASP A 206 -11.57 -25.59 6.85
CA ASP A 206 -12.56 -26.62 6.64
C ASP A 206 -11.81 -27.96 6.65
N SER A 207 -11.71 -28.56 7.83
CA SER A 207 -11.33 -29.96 7.98
C SER A 207 -12.43 -30.83 7.37
N GLU A 208 -12.21 -31.32 6.15
CA GLU A 208 -12.90 -32.49 5.62
C GLU A 208 -12.68 -33.67 6.59
N PRO A 209 -13.73 -34.37 7.04
CA PRO A 209 -13.56 -35.63 7.73
C PRO A 209 -13.25 -36.73 6.70
N GLU A 210 -12.04 -37.30 6.76
CA GLU A 210 -11.83 -38.67 6.32
C GLU A 210 -12.43 -39.63 7.36
N GLU A 211 -13.18 -40.62 6.84
CA GLU A 211 -13.97 -41.69 7.47
C GLU A 211 -15.41 -41.39 7.93
#